data_AF-A0A7S2J688-F1
#
_entry.id   AF-A0A7S2J688-F1
#
_cell.length_a   1.000
_cell.length_b   1.000
_cell.length_c   1.000
_cell.angle_alpha   90.00
_cell.angle_beta   90.00
_cell.angle_gamma   90.00
#
_symmetry.space_group_name_H-M   'P 1'
#
loop_
_entity.id
_entity.type
_entity.pdbx_description
1 polymer ?
#
loop_
_entity_poly.entity_id
_entity_poly.type
_entity_poly.pdbx_seq_one_letter_code
_entity_poly.pdbx_strand_id
1 'polypeptide(L)'
;VMVSVFDPAFKVHKTFDVKGSTLHRKKKDGESIGKDEDWVQEEHRLRVPDDMRIRLRAAHEQDAAFLASFGVMDYSLLIGIHNLDEGASAAAASSSSSSSSLPSGPGTGLRAVGGKEVYFVGLIDFLIAYSFSKEAEHLFRAAQGHAKDA
;
A
#
# COMPACT_ATOMS: atom_id res chain seq x y z
N VAL A 1 -10.04 4.92 17.18
CA VAL A 1 -8.57 4.72 17.24
C VAL A 1 -8.25 3.50 16.40
N MET A 2 -7.27 3.59 15.49
CA MET A 2 -6.85 2.48 14.61
C MET A 2 -5.40 2.10 14.90
N VAL A 3 -5.00 0.90 14.47
CA VAL A 3 -3.62 0.41 14.59
C VAL A 3 -2.75 1.06 13.51
N SER A 4 -1.52 1.43 13.86
CA SER A 4 -0.53 1.91 12.89
C SER A 4 -0.10 0.77 11.96
N VAL A 5 -0.01 1.06 10.65
CA VAL A 5 0.57 0.11 9.66
C VAL A 5 2.05 -0.12 9.92
N PHE A 6 2.75 0.89 10.44
CA PHE A 6 4.18 0.82 10.73
C PHE A 6 4.42 0.46 12.20
N ASP A 7 5.35 -0.46 12.40
CA ASP A 7 5.89 -0.76 13.72
C ASP A 7 6.94 0.31 14.11
N PRO A 8 6.76 1.03 15.24
CA PRO A 8 7.68 2.08 15.68
C PRO A 8 9.09 1.57 15.99
N ALA A 9 9.28 0.26 16.19
CA ALA A 9 10.60 -0.33 16.36
C ALA A 9 11.45 -0.29 15.08
N PHE A 10 10.82 -0.09 13.91
CA PHE A 10 11.50 -0.09 12.62
C PHE A 10 11.43 1.28 11.95
N LYS A 11 12.61 1.80 11.58
CA LYS A 11 12.69 3.03 10.78
C LYS A 11 12.23 2.77 9.34
N VAL A 12 11.12 3.36 8.93
CA VAL A 12 10.69 3.30 7.52
C VAL A 12 11.55 4.24 6.67
N HIS A 13 12.16 3.71 5.62
CA HIS A 13 13.08 4.46 4.75
C HIS A 13 12.38 5.01 3.51
N LYS A 14 11.42 4.24 2.97
CA LYS A 14 10.56 4.68 1.86
C LYS A 14 9.12 4.35 2.17
N THR A 15 8.22 5.26 1.81
CA THR A 15 6.78 5.10 2.00
C THR A 15 6.06 5.37 0.69
N PHE A 16 5.07 4.56 0.37
CA PHE A 16 4.26 4.68 -0.82
C PHE A 16 2.78 4.54 -0.50
N ASP A 17 1.97 5.39 -1.11
CA ASP A 17 0.52 5.24 -1.17
C ASP A 17 0.19 4.77 -2.60
N VAL A 18 -0.30 3.54 -2.75
CA VAL A 18 -0.63 2.97 -4.07
C VAL A 18 -2.12 2.64 -4.16
N LYS A 19 -2.75 2.95 -5.30
CA LYS A 19 -4.18 2.74 -5.55
C LYS A 19 -4.43 1.81 -6.74
N GLY A 20 -3.41 1.52 -7.54
CA GLY A 20 -3.52 0.78 -8.80
C GLY A 20 -3.89 1.63 -10.00
N SER A 21 -3.96 2.96 -9.86
CA SER A 21 -4.22 3.90 -10.95
C SER A 21 -2.99 4.78 -11.21
N THR A 22 -2.83 5.26 -12.44
CA THR A 22 -1.64 6.04 -12.86
C THR A 22 -1.91 7.52 -13.08
N LEU A 23 -3.16 7.93 -13.33
CA LEU A 23 -3.49 9.33 -13.61
C LEU A 23 -3.42 10.18 -12.34
N HIS A 24 -2.58 11.21 -12.33
CA HIS A 24 -2.33 12.09 -11.17
C HIS A 24 -1.74 11.37 -9.95
N ARG A 25 -1.01 10.27 -10.18
CA ARG A 25 -0.46 9.41 -9.13
C ARG A 25 1.06 9.44 -9.13
N LYS A 26 1.61 10.66 -9.28
CA LYS A 26 3.02 11.00 -9.03
C LYS A 26 3.14 11.90 -7.79
N LYS A 27 4.18 11.70 -6.99
CA LYS A 27 4.50 12.59 -5.88
C LYS A 27 4.83 13.99 -6.40
N LYS A 28 4.45 15.03 -5.65
CA LYS A 28 4.82 16.41 -5.95
C LYS A 28 6.20 16.71 -5.38
N ASP A 29 6.86 17.74 -5.92
CA ASP A 29 8.13 18.21 -5.37
C ASP A 29 7.95 18.63 -3.90
N GLY A 30 8.75 18.03 -3.02
CA GLY A 30 8.66 18.20 -1.57
C GLY A 30 7.81 17.16 -0.83
N GLU A 31 7.06 16.30 -1.51
CA GLU A 31 6.38 15.16 -0.89
C GLU A 31 7.37 14.01 -0.64
N SER A 32 7.32 13.42 0.56
CA SER A 32 8.15 12.27 0.94
C SER A 32 7.51 10.92 0.61
N ILE A 33 6.19 10.90 0.39
CA ILE A 33 5.42 9.68 0.11
C ILE A 33 5.29 9.53 -1.40
N GLY A 34 5.85 8.44 -1.93
CA GLY A 34 5.70 8.08 -3.34
C GLY A 34 4.29 7.59 -3.68
N LYS A 35 3.90 7.68 -4.94
CA LYS A 35 2.62 7.16 -5.44
C LYS A 35 2.85 6.08 -6.49
N ASP A 36 1.81 5.65 -7.21
CA ASP A 36 1.89 4.57 -8.20
C ASP A 36 2.92 4.81 -9.30
N GLU A 37 3.03 6.04 -9.82
CA GLU A 37 4.02 6.35 -10.86
C GLU A 37 5.44 6.27 -10.31
N ASP A 38 5.69 6.75 -9.09
CA ASP A 38 7.00 6.67 -8.45
C ASP A 38 7.38 5.21 -8.16
N TRP A 39 6.40 4.41 -7.72
CA TRP A 39 6.58 2.98 -7.46
C TRP A 39 7.03 2.22 -8.73
N VAL A 40 6.40 2.53 -9.87
CA VAL A 40 6.75 1.92 -11.16
C VAL A 40 8.07 2.45 -11.70
N GLN A 41 8.31 3.78 -11.64
CA GLN A 41 9.54 4.41 -12.13
C GLN A 41 10.79 3.97 -11.37
N GLU A 42 10.68 3.76 -10.05
CA GLU A 42 11.77 3.23 -9.22
C GLU A 42 11.85 1.69 -9.24
N GLU A 43 11.07 1.03 -10.11
CA GLU A 43 11.05 -0.44 -10.28
C GLU A 43 10.79 -1.24 -8.99
N HIS A 44 10.01 -0.68 -8.07
CA HIS A 44 9.69 -1.34 -6.81
C HIS A 44 8.80 -2.57 -7.01
N ARG A 45 9.05 -3.60 -6.20
CA ARG A 45 8.29 -4.86 -6.14
C ARG A 45 8.31 -5.38 -4.71
N LEU A 46 7.18 -5.90 -4.24
CA LEU A 46 7.12 -6.66 -2.99
C LEU A 46 7.74 -8.05 -3.21
N ARG A 47 9.04 -8.17 -2.92
CA ARG A 47 9.78 -9.42 -3.08
C ARG A 47 9.62 -10.28 -1.83
N VAL A 48 8.45 -10.88 -1.63
CA VAL A 48 8.15 -11.76 -0.48
C VAL A 48 8.14 -13.25 -0.89
N PRO A 49 8.33 -14.20 0.06
CA PRO A 49 8.21 -15.63 -0.21
C PRO A 49 6.87 -16.01 -0.86
N ASP A 50 6.83 -17.10 -1.62
CA ASP A 50 5.67 -17.48 -2.43
C ASP A 50 4.41 -17.78 -1.59
N ASP A 51 4.58 -18.47 -0.46
CA ASP A 51 3.50 -18.74 0.48
C ASP A 51 2.90 -17.45 1.04
N MET A 52 3.76 -16.47 1.37
CA MET A 52 3.33 -15.16 1.85
C MET A 52 2.64 -14.35 0.75
N ARG A 53 3.18 -14.39 -0.47
CA ARG A 53 2.61 -13.72 -1.64
C ARG A 53 1.19 -14.19 -1.92
N ILE A 54 0.96 -15.50 -1.87
CA ILE A 54 -0.35 -16.12 -2.08
C ILE A 54 -1.33 -15.65 -1.00
N ARG A 55 -0.91 -15.68 0.27
CA ARG A 55 -1.75 -15.22 1.39
C ARG A 55 -2.09 -13.73 1.30
N LEU A 56 -1.09 -12.89 1.02
CA LEU A 56 -1.27 -11.44 0.88
C LEU A 56 -2.24 -11.11 -0.25
N ARG A 57 -2.09 -11.77 -1.40
CA ARG A 57 -3.01 -11.60 -2.54
C ARG A 57 -4.42 -12.02 -2.16
N ALA A 58 -4.59 -13.21 -1.58
CA ALA A 58 -5.91 -13.71 -1.20
C ALA A 58 -6.62 -12.80 -0.20
N ALA A 59 -5.89 -12.32 0.83
CA ALA A 59 -6.42 -11.37 1.80
C ALA A 59 -6.83 -10.05 1.12
N HIS A 60 -5.97 -9.51 0.25
CA HIS A 60 -6.25 -8.25 -0.45
C HIS A 60 -7.46 -8.38 -1.39
N GLU A 61 -7.61 -9.50 -2.11
CA GLU A 61 -8.78 -9.77 -2.96
C GLU A 61 -10.07 -9.84 -2.14
N GLN A 62 -10.02 -10.47 -0.96
CA GLN A 62 -11.15 -10.55 -0.04
C GLN A 62 -11.54 -9.17 0.52
N ASP A 63 -10.56 -8.37 0.96
CA ASP A 63 -10.78 -7.01 1.46
C ASP A 63 -11.33 -6.09 0.37
N ALA A 64 -10.80 -6.19 -0.85
CA ALA A 64 -11.28 -5.44 -2.01
C ALA A 64 -12.74 -5.77 -2.34
N ALA A 65 -13.10 -7.07 -2.34
CA ALA A 65 -14.47 -7.51 -2.56
C ALA A 65 -15.42 -7.04 -1.45
N PHE A 66 -14.96 -7.07 -0.20
CA PHE A 66 -15.69 -6.53 0.94
C PHE A 66 -15.96 -5.03 0.77
N LEU A 67 -14.93 -4.21 0.52
CA LEU A 67 -15.10 -2.77 0.34
C LEU A 67 -15.99 -2.42 -0.86
N ALA A 68 -15.85 -3.15 -1.97
CA ALA A 68 -16.72 -3.00 -3.13
C ALA A 68 -18.21 -3.26 -2.79
N SER A 69 -18.50 -4.23 -1.91
CA SER A 69 -19.88 -4.51 -1.48
C SER A 69 -20.54 -3.37 -0.69
N PHE A 70 -19.73 -2.48 -0.09
CA PHE A 70 -20.19 -1.27 0.60
C PHE A 70 -20.13 -0.01 -0.29
N GLY A 71 -19.80 -0.15 -1.58
CA GLY A 71 -19.63 0.99 -2.48
C GLY A 71 -18.46 1.90 -2.10
N VAL A 72 -17.49 1.37 -1.35
CA VAL A 72 -16.26 2.09 -1.04
C VAL A 72 -15.30 1.94 -2.23
N MET A 73 -14.86 3.08 -2.75
CA MET A 73 -13.87 3.17 -3.81
C MET A 73 -12.75 4.12 -3.40
N ASP A 74 -11.64 4.11 -4.12
CA ASP A 74 -10.48 4.98 -3.91
C ASP A 74 -9.73 4.78 -2.57
N TYR A 75 -9.80 3.60 -1.97
CA TYR A 75 -8.90 3.22 -0.88
C TYR A 75 -7.45 3.05 -1.38
N SER A 76 -6.47 3.29 -0.52
CA SER A 76 -5.05 3.10 -0.84
C SER A 76 -4.47 1.91 -0.09
N LEU A 77 -3.45 1.28 -0.67
CA LEU A 77 -2.53 0.42 0.03
C LEU A 77 -1.30 1.24 0.43
N LEU A 78 -1.09 1.41 1.73
CA LEU A 78 0.10 2.04 2.29
C LEU A 78 1.21 1.00 2.41
N ILE A 79 2.36 1.28 1.79
CA ILE A 79 3.54 0.42 1.78
C ILE A 79 4.71 1.17 2.40
N GLY A 80 5.30 0.61 3.45
CA GLY A 80 6.55 1.06 4.05
C GLY A 80 7.67 0.06 3.77
N ILE A 81 8.84 0.56 3.38
CA ILE A 81 10.04 -0.25 3.16
C ILE A 81 11.08 0.08 4.24
N HIS A 82 11.51 -0.92 4.97
CA HIS A 82 12.60 -0.85 5.93
C HIS A 82 13.81 -1.64 5.42
N ASN A 83 14.95 -0.97 5.25
CA ASN A 83 16.23 -1.60 4.92
C ASN A 83 16.93 -2.04 6.20
N LEU A 84 17.20 -3.34 6.33
CA LEU A 84 17.87 -3.91 7.52
C LEU A 84 19.34 -3.50 7.59
N ASP A 85 20.01 -3.36 6.44
CA ASP A 85 21.42 -2.97 6.35
C ASP A 85 21.64 -1.52 6.82
N GLU A 86 20.69 -0.63 6.55
CA GLU A 86 20.73 0.78 6.98
C GLU A 86 20.20 0.95 8.42
N GLY A 87 19.33 0.04 8.88
CA GLY A 87 18.76 0.02 10.21
C GLY A 87 19.72 -0.47 11.31
N ALA A 88 20.73 -1.28 10.96
CA ALA A 88 21.72 -1.79 11.92
C ALA A 88 22.51 -0.69 12.63
N SER A 89 22.64 0.49 12.02
CA SER A 89 23.29 1.66 12.63
C SER A 89 22.44 2.31 13.73
N ALA A 90 21.11 2.11 13.74
CA ALA A 90 20.21 2.70 14.73
C ALA A 90 19.66 1.69 15.77
N ALA A 91 19.56 0.41 15.42
CA ALA A 91 18.98 -0.63 16.27
C ALA A 91 19.93 -1.23 17.32
N ALA A 92 21.23 -0.92 17.26
CA ALA A 92 22.21 -1.38 18.25
C ALA A 92 21.96 -0.85 19.69
N ALA A 93 21.01 0.06 19.89
CA ALA A 93 20.66 0.61 21.20
C ALA A 93 19.44 -0.05 21.88
N SER A 94 18.75 -1.00 21.24
CA SER A 94 17.60 -1.68 21.87
C SER A 94 17.48 -3.14 21.45
N SER A 95 18.08 -3.98 22.30
CA SER A 95 17.80 -5.40 22.53
C SER A 95 18.01 -6.37 21.37
N SER A 96 19.13 -7.09 21.50
CA SER A 96 19.30 -8.49 21.12
C SER A 96 18.03 -9.34 21.36
N SER A 97 17.44 -9.84 20.27
CA SER A 97 16.78 -11.15 20.29
C SER A 97 16.91 -11.81 18.92
N SER A 98 17.80 -12.79 18.87
CA SER A 98 17.86 -13.83 17.86
C SER A 98 16.52 -14.58 17.81
N SER A 99 15.83 -14.62 16.66
CA SER A 99 15.10 -15.83 16.26
C SER A 99 14.75 -15.83 14.77
N SER A 100 15.11 -16.91 14.12
CA SER A 100 14.89 -17.31 12.73
C SER A 100 13.44 -17.68 12.41
N SER A 101 12.46 -17.06 13.06
CA SER A 101 11.03 -17.23 12.77
C SER A 101 10.25 -16.18 13.53
N LEU A 102 10.14 -14.97 12.96
CA LEU A 102 9.22 -13.98 13.49
C LEU A 102 7.79 -14.51 13.30
N PRO A 103 6.96 -14.49 14.36
CA PRO A 103 5.60 -15.01 14.29
C PRO A 103 4.75 -14.16 13.36
N SER A 104 3.80 -14.81 12.70
CA SER A 104 2.78 -14.22 11.82
C SER A 104 1.74 -13.44 12.64
N GLY A 105 2.17 -12.47 13.44
CA GLY A 105 1.31 -11.62 14.25
C GLY A 105 0.96 -10.31 13.52
N PRO A 106 -0.23 -9.73 13.79
CA PRO A 106 -0.55 -8.38 13.32
C PRO A 106 0.49 -7.38 13.86
N GLY A 107 1.15 -6.65 12.96
CA GLY A 107 2.23 -5.71 13.29
C GLY A 107 3.65 -6.19 12.97
N THR A 108 3.85 -7.47 12.64
CA THR A 108 5.16 -7.97 12.18
C THR A 108 5.28 -7.76 10.66
N GLY A 109 6.25 -6.95 10.23
CA GLY A 109 6.47 -6.67 8.81
C GLY A 109 6.79 -7.93 7.98
N LEU A 110 6.47 -7.89 6.68
CA LEU A 110 6.72 -8.95 5.72
C LEU A 110 8.20 -8.95 5.32
N ARG A 111 8.93 -10.02 5.66
CA ARG A 111 10.35 -10.12 5.33
C ARG A 111 10.56 -10.40 3.84
N ALA A 112 11.43 -9.62 3.21
CA ALA A 112 11.78 -9.82 1.81
C ALA A 112 12.61 -11.09 1.58
N VAL A 113 12.49 -11.67 0.39
CA VAL A 113 13.36 -12.72 -0.13
C VAL A 113 14.78 -12.16 -0.22
N GLY A 114 15.74 -12.84 0.42
CA GLY A 114 17.12 -12.35 0.57
C GLY A 114 17.37 -11.58 1.87
N GLY A 115 16.32 -11.28 2.65
CA GLY A 115 16.45 -10.87 4.05
C GLY A 115 17.06 -9.50 4.30
N LYS A 116 17.15 -8.63 3.28
CA LYS A 116 17.68 -7.26 3.37
C LYS A 116 16.63 -6.19 3.66
N GLU A 117 15.36 -6.51 3.39
CA GLU A 117 14.26 -5.57 3.51
C GLU A 117 13.10 -6.19 4.31
N VAL A 118 12.34 -5.32 4.98
CA VAL A 118 11.07 -5.63 5.63
C VAL A 118 10.02 -4.68 5.06
N TYR A 119 8.88 -5.22 4.63
CA TYR A 119 7.77 -4.46 4.09
C TYR A 119 6.63 -4.37 5.11
N PHE A 120 6.12 -3.17 5.34
CA PHE A 120 4.88 -2.94 6.07
C PHE A 120 3.79 -2.61 5.06
N VAL A 121 2.65 -3.29 5.12
CA VAL A 121 1.57 -3.13 4.15
C VAL A 121 0.24 -3.03 4.88
N GLY A 122 -0.58 -2.05 4.54
CA GLY A 122 -1.89 -1.88 5.15
C GLY A 122 -2.84 -1.05 4.30
N LEU A 123 -4.13 -1.34 4.38
CA LEU A 123 -5.18 -0.63 3.64
C LEU A 123 -5.64 0.60 4.43
N ILE A 124 -5.69 1.76 3.78
CA ILE A 124 -6.04 3.06 4.38
C ILE A 124 -7.13 3.78 3.57
N ASP A 125 -7.68 4.86 4.13
CA ASP A 125 -8.68 5.73 3.48
C ASP A 125 -9.97 5.02 3.01
N PHE A 126 -10.36 3.93 3.68
CA PHE A 126 -11.52 3.11 3.33
C PHE A 126 -12.86 3.58 3.94
N LEU A 127 -12.88 4.70 4.66
CA LEU A 127 -14.11 5.23 5.28
C LEU A 127 -14.83 6.28 4.43
N ILE A 128 -14.28 6.62 3.26
CA ILE A 128 -14.94 7.52 2.32
C ILE A 128 -15.86 6.68 1.44
N ALA A 129 -17.08 6.46 1.91
CA ALA A 129 -18.15 5.90 1.07
C ALA A 129 -18.49 6.93 -0.02
N TYR A 130 -18.25 6.58 -1.28
CA TYR A 130 -18.56 7.47 -2.38
C TYR A 130 -20.06 7.37 -2.68
N SER A 131 -20.82 8.40 -2.31
CA SER A 131 -22.25 8.47 -2.63
C SER A 131 -22.46 8.94 -4.08
N PHE A 132 -22.93 8.03 -4.93
CA PHE A 132 -23.74 8.24 -6.15
C PHE A 132 -23.26 9.16 -7.29
N SER A 133 -22.15 9.90 -7.21
CA SER A 133 -21.83 10.89 -8.26
C SER A 133 -21.12 10.31 -9.51
N LYS A 134 -20.65 9.06 -9.46
CA LYS A 134 -19.96 8.40 -10.60
C LYS A 134 -20.92 7.92 -11.69
N GLU A 135 -22.11 7.48 -11.32
CA GLU A 135 -23.14 7.08 -12.29
C GLU A 135 -23.65 8.31 -13.07
N ALA A 136 -23.82 9.44 -12.37
CA ALA A 136 -24.09 10.72 -13.01
C ALA A 136 -22.93 11.18 -13.92
N GLU A 137 -21.67 10.98 -13.50
CA GLU A 137 -20.50 11.33 -14.33
C GLU A 137 -20.42 10.45 -15.60
N HIS A 138 -20.71 9.15 -15.50
CA HIS A 138 -20.72 8.22 -16.65
C HIS A 138 -21.89 8.49 -17.60
N LEU A 139 -23.08 8.80 -17.06
CA LEU A 139 -24.24 9.18 -17.85
C LEU A 139 -24.02 10.54 -18.53
N PHE A 140 -23.44 11.51 -17.83
CA PHE A 140 -23.12 12.82 -18.38
C PHE A 140 -22.03 12.75 -19.45
N ARG A 141 -20.99 11.92 -19.26
CA ARG A 141 -19.97 11.63 -20.28
C ARG A 141 -20.55 10.92 -21.51
N ALA A 142 -21.48 9.98 -21.32
CA ALA A 142 -22.18 9.33 -22.42
C ALA A 142 -23.09 10.32 -23.19
N ALA A 143 -23.76 11.24 -22.49
CA ALA A 143 -24.60 12.27 -23.10
C ALA A 143 -23.78 13.35 -23.86
N GLN A 144 -22.61 13.76 -23.33
CA GLN A 144 -21.72 14.72 -24.00
C GLN A 144 -21.09 14.15 -25.28
N GLY A 145 -20.93 12.83 -25.38
CA GLY A 145 -20.46 12.17 -26.60
C GLY A 145 -21.41 12.33 -27.79
N HIS A 146 -22.73 12.31 -27.56
CA HIS A 146 -23.72 12.48 -28.63
C HIS A 146 -23.98 13.93 -29.06
N ALA A 147 -23.53 14.93 -28.29
CA ALA A 147 -23.77 16.34 -28.62
C ALA A 147 -22.68 16.96 -29.52
N LYS A 148 -21.60 16.24 -29.83
CA LYS A 148 -20.50 16.72 -30.70
C LYS A 148 -20.54 16.20 -32.13
N ASP A 149 -21.44 15.25 -32.42
CA ASP A 149 -21.61 14.64 -33.75
C ASP A 149 -22.99 14.96 -34.40
N ALA A 150 -23.67 16.03 -33.95
CA ALA A 150 -24.92 16.53 -34.53
C ALA A 150 -24.80 17.99 -34.99
#